data_AF-A0A9C5ZK30-F1
#
_entry.id   AF-A0A9C5ZK30-F1
#
_cell.length_a   1.000
_cell.length_b   1.000
_cell.length_c   1.000
_cell.angle_alpha   90.00
_cell.angle_beta   90.00
_cell.angle_gamma   90.00
#
_symmetry.space_group_name_H-M   'P 1'
#
loop_
_entity.id
_entity.type
_entity.pdbx_description
1 polymer ?
#
loop_
_entity_poly.entity_id
_entity_poly.type
_entity_poly.pdbx_seq_one_letter_code
_entity_poly.pdbx_strand_id
1 'polypeptide(L)'
;MAKWLNTIVALLILNIFSSNIIIIFAQTATSLSNNLEPEPSLPEPRAYIPNENNLDFVYHSHEELTKFLRATSARYPNLTALYSIGKSIQGKDLWVMVVSSSPYEHMLGKPDVKYVGNIHGNEPVGRELLLHLIQYLVTSYETDQYVHWLLDNMRIHILPSMNPDGFAVAKEGACEGGQGRYNARGFDLNRNFPDYFKQNNKRGQPETDSVKDWISKIQFVLSGSLHGGALVASYPYDNTPNARRLKGICRSSALCAMFQTYAASPSLTPDDDVFKHLSLVYAKNHAKMSRGVACKSATPAFENGITNGAAWYPLTGGMQDYQYVWYGCMEVTLEISCCKYPPAYELRKYWEDNQLSLIKFLAEAHRGVQGFVLDSSGTPIERASLKVKGRDVGFQTTKYGEFWRILLPGYYKLEIFAEGFAPREIEFVVVEQHPTLLNVTLQPAKRTDSAIIHHYRPLPGSPQHYRPPHPPPPSYNSNSGLFSSITNSLNSIYSNIFG
;
A
#
# COMPACT_ATOMS: atom_id res chain seq x y z
N MET A 1 53.47 -70.49 38.23
CA MET A 1 52.39 -70.90 37.30
C MET A 1 50.98 -70.51 37.76
N ALA A 2 50.79 -69.62 38.75
CA ALA A 2 49.44 -69.18 39.20
C ALA A 2 49.09 -67.72 38.85
N LYS A 3 49.97 -66.96 38.18
CA LYS A 3 49.72 -65.58 37.74
C LYS A 3 49.39 -65.42 36.24
N TRP A 4 49.44 -66.50 35.46
CA TRP A 4 49.11 -66.52 34.04
C TRP A 4 47.73 -67.13 33.73
N LEU A 5 47.12 -67.84 34.68
CA LEU A 5 45.78 -68.42 34.51
C LEU A 5 44.66 -67.37 34.70
N ASN A 6 44.85 -66.41 35.62
CA ASN A 6 43.84 -65.38 35.91
C ASN A 6 43.68 -64.34 34.79
N THR A 7 44.73 -64.10 33.99
CA THR A 7 44.66 -63.15 32.87
C THR A 7 43.93 -63.75 31.66
N ILE A 8 44.03 -65.07 31.45
CA ILE A 8 43.35 -65.78 30.35
C ILE A 8 41.86 -65.98 30.67
N VAL A 9 41.51 -66.23 31.94
CA VAL A 9 40.11 -66.33 32.38
C VAL A 9 39.41 -64.95 32.32
N ALA A 10 40.10 -63.86 32.62
CA ALA A 10 39.56 -62.51 32.47
C ALA A 10 39.31 -62.10 31.00
N LEU A 11 40.18 -62.52 30.07
CA LEU A 11 40.02 -62.26 28.64
C LEU A 11 38.93 -63.12 27.97
N LEU A 12 38.66 -64.33 28.49
CA LEU A 12 37.55 -65.17 28.03
C LEU A 12 36.19 -64.70 28.56
N ILE A 13 36.12 -64.17 29.78
CA ILE A 13 34.87 -63.62 30.33
C ILE A 13 34.52 -62.28 29.64
N LEU A 14 35.49 -61.43 29.29
CA LEU A 14 35.21 -60.22 28.52
C LEU A 14 34.72 -60.49 27.08
N ASN A 15 35.12 -61.60 26.45
CA ASN A 15 34.68 -61.95 25.09
C ASN A 15 33.28 -62.61 25.03
N ILE A 16 32.83 -63.22 26.13
CA ILE A 16 31.49 -63.81 26.22
C ILE A 16 30.44 -62.74 26.56
N PHE A 17 30.82 -61.68 27.29
CA PHE A 17 29.94 -60.53 27.54
C PHE A 17 29.88 -59.54 26.38
N SER A 18 30.91 -59.42 25.54
CA SER A 18 30.85 -58.58 24.32
C SER A 18 29.96 -59.19 23.23
N SER A 19 29.95 -60.52 23.09
CA SER A 19 29.21 -61.20 22.01
C SER A 19 27.71 -61.32 22.30
N ASN A 20 27.30 -61.48 23.56
CA ASN A 20 25.87 -61.57 23.92
C ASN A 20 25.20 -60.21 24.11
N ILE A 21 25.94 -59.15 24.43
CA ILE A 21 25.41 -57.78 24.43
C ILE A 21 25.15 -57.31 22.99
N ILE A 22 26.00 -57.67 22.03
CA ILE A 22 25.80 -57.31 20.62
C ILE A 22 24.56 -58.01 20.02
N ILE A 23 24.22 -59.23 20.44
CA ILE A 23 23.05 -59.97 19.92
C ILE A 23 21.74 -59.47 20.56
N ILE A 24 21.74 -59.10 21.84
CA ILE A 24 20.53 -58.53 22.49
C ILE A 24 20.25 -57.10 22.02
N PHE A 25 21.27 -56.30 21.71
CA PHE A 25 21.10 -55.00 21.06
C PHE A 25 20.69 -55.12 19.57
N ALA A 26 21.12 -56.16 18.86
CA ALA A 26 20.70 -56.38 17.48
C ALA A 26 19.21 -56.80 17.38
N GLN A 27 18.72 -57.66 18.27
CA GLN A 27 17.32 -58.11 18.25
C GLN A 27 16.32 -57.07 18.77
N THR A 28 16.72 -56.21 19.71
CA THR A 28 15.88 -55.07 20.15
C THR A 28 15.94 -53.89 19.17
N ALA A 29 17.02 -53.74 18.39
CA ALA A 29 17.07 -52.76 17.31
C ALA A 29 16.17 -53.15 16.11
N THR A 30 16.05 -54.45 15.79
CA THR A 30 15.13 -54.91 14.73
C THR A 30 13.64 -54.91 15.11
N SER A 31 13.28 -54.80 16.39
CA SER A 31 11.87 -54.63 16.79
C SER A 31 11.45 -53.18 17.03
N LEU A 32 12.41 -52.25 17.08
CA LEU A 32 12.15 -50.81 17.22
C LEU A 32 12.31 -50.04 15.90
N SER A 33 12.88 -50.64 14.85
CA SER A 33 13.01 -49.99 13.53
C SER A 33 11.80 -50.17 12.60
N ASN A 34 10.75 -50.90 13.00
CA ASN A 34 9.58 -51.15 12.15
C ASN A 34 8.36 -50.28 12.49
N ASN A 35 8.49 -49.29 13.39
CA ASN A 35 7.38 -48.39 13.77
C ASN A 35 7.78 -46.91 13.91
N LEU A 36 8.87 -46.49 13.27
CA LEU A 36 9.11 -45.07 13.06
C LEU A 36 8.59 -44.73 11.67
N GLU A 37 7.39 -44.15 11.64
CA GLU A 37 6.96 -43.40 10.47
C GLU A 37 8.07 -42.41 10.10
N PRO A 38 8.43 -42.28 8.82
CA PRO A 38 9.40 -41.27 8.43
C PRO A 38 8.89 -39.91 8.90
N GLU A 39 9.72 -39.18 9.66
CA GLU A 39 9.59 -37.73 9.82
C GLU A 39 9.21 -37.15 8.45
N PRO A 40 8.10 -36.40 8.33
CA PRO A 40 7.68 -35.89 7.04
C PRO A 40 8.82 -35.04 6.52
N SER A 41 9.51 -35.53 5.49
CA SER A 41 10.45 -34.74 4.71
C SER A 41 9.73 -33.44 4.39
N LEU A 42 10.33 -32.29 4.75
CA LEU A 42 9.86 -30.99 4.29
C LEU A 42 9.53 -31.15 2.81
N PRO A 43 8.29 -30.87 2.37
CA PRO A 43 7.93 -31.09 0.99
C PRO A 43 8.95 -30.33 0.14
N GLU A 44 9.65 -31.04 -0.73
CA GLU A 44 10.37 -30.45 -1.85
C GLU A 44 9.48 -29.34 -2.43
N PRO A 45 10.01 -28.14 -2.75
CA PRO A 45 9.20 -27.05 -3.27
C PRO A 45 8.45 -27.58 -4.49
N ARG A 46 7.15 -27.84 -4.30
CA ARG A 46 6.29 -28.39 -5.35
C ARG A 46 6.36 -27.39 -6.48
N ALA A 47 7.08 -27.75 -7.54
CA ALA A 47 7.09 -26.99 -8.77
C ALA A 47 5.63 -26.73 -9.15
N TYR A 48 5.29 -25.45 -9.36
CA TYR A 48 3.96 -25.01 -9.73
C TYR A 48 3.38 -25.91 -10.84
N ILE A 49 2.46 -26.80 -10.46
CA ILE A 49 1.66 -27.60 -11.38
C ILE A 49 0.42 -26.75 -11.64
N PRO A 50 0.26 -26.15 -12.84
CA PRO A 50 -0.96 -25.46 -13.19
C PRO A 50 -2.03 -26.54 -13.36
N ASN A 51 -2.71 -26.90 -12.27
CA ASN A 51 -3.90 -27.72 -12.36
C ASN A 51 -5.12 -26.89 -11.94
N GLU A 52 -5.82 -26.42 -12.97
CA GLU A 52 -7.26 -26.20 -13.10
C GLU A 52 -8.05 -25.97 -11.79
N ASN A 53 -7.83 -24.81 -11.15
CA ASN A 53 -8.85 -23.91 -10.56
C ASN A 53 -8.36 -23.17 -9.30
N ASN A 54 -7.28 -23.63 -8.66
CA ASN A 54 -6.81 -23.04 -7.39
C ASN A 54 -5.33 -22.61 -7.48
N LEU A 55 -5.02 -21.46 -6.86
CA LEU A 55 -3.67 -20.93 -6.69
C LEU A 55 -3.17 -21.41 -5.33
N ASP A 56 -1.98 -21.98 -5.27
CA ASP A 56 -1.41 -22.46 -4.02
C ASP A 56 -0.95 -21.28 -3.15
N PHE A 57 -1.08 -21.43 -1.82
CA PHE A 57 -0.57 -20.45 -0.86
C PHE A 57 0.94 -20.63 -0.68
N VAL A 58 1.70 -20.26 -1.70
CA VAL A 58 3.17 -20.24 -1.75
C VAL A 58 3.67 -18.93 -2.34
N TYR A 59 4.96 -18.65 -2.22
CA TYR A 59 5.55 -17.49 -2.89
C TYR A 59 5.83 -17.80 -4.35
N HIS A 60 5.26 -16.99 -5.25
CA HIS A 60 5.43 -17.20 -6.69
C HIS A 60 6.60 -16.36 -7.20
N SER A 61 7.57 -16.99 -7.86
CA SER A 61 8.62 -16.31 -8.62
C SER A 61 8.03 -15.39 -9.70
N HIS A 62 8.85 -14.52 -10.31
CA HIS A 62 8.36 -13.67 -11.42
C HIS A 62 7.82 -14.48 -12.60
N GLU A 63 8.45 -15.64 -12.87
CA GLU A 63 8.03 -16.53 -13.94
C GLU A 63 6.69 -17.22 -13.62
N GLU A 64 6.55 -17.76 -12.40
CA GLU A 64 5.30 -18.40 -11.96
C GLU A 64 4.15 -17.40 -11.89
N LEU A 65 4.40 -16.20 -11.37
CA LEU A 65 3.44 -15.09 -11.38
C LEU A 65 3.02 -14.76 -12.82
N THR A 66 3.97 -14.63 -13.74
CA THR A 66 3.67 -14.36 -15.16
C THR A 66 2.84 -15.48 -15.78
N LYS A 67 3.17 -16.74 -15.48
CA LYS A 67 2.46 -17.92 -15.97
C LYS A 67 1.03 -17.95 -15.44
N PHE A 68 0.82 -17.68 -14.15
CA PHE A 68 -0.50 -17.57 -13.54
C PHE A 68 -1.33 -16.47 -14.20
N LEU A 69 -0.79 -15.24 -14.34
CA LEU A 69 -1.54 -14.13 -14.92
C LEU A 69 -1.93 -14.42 -16.39
N ARG A 70 -1.02 -14.96 -17.20
CA ARG A 70 -1.32 -15.34 -18.59
C ARG A 70 -2.38 -16.44 -18.67
N ALA A 71 -2.25 -17.48 -17.84
CA ALA A 71 -3.21 -18.57 -17.79
C ALA A 71 -4.61 -18.10 -17.36
N THR A 72 -4.68 -17.24 -16.34
CA THR A 72 -5.93 -16.62 -15.88
C THR A 72 -6.56 -15.77 -16.98
N SER A 73 -5.76 -14.95 -17.68
CA SER A 73 -6.26 -14.12 -18.79
C SER A 73 -6.79 -14.94 -19.95
N ALA A 74 -6.13 -16.06 -20.29
CA ALA A 74 -6.59 -16.98 -21.31
C ALA A 74 -7.86 -17.73 -20.92
N ARG A 75 -8.03 -18.05 -19.61
CA ARG A 75 -9.19 -18.78 -19.10
C ARG A 75 -10.43 -17.90 -18.93
N TYR A 76 -10.26 -16.65 -18.51
CA TYR A 76 -11.34 -15.71 -18.25
C TYR A 76 -11.25 -14.46 -19.15
N PRO A 77 -11.22 -14.61 -20.50
CA PRO A 77 -10.97 -13.49 -21.42
C PRO A 77 -12.07 -12.42 -21.38
N ASN A 78 -13.29 -12.77 -20.96
CA ASN A 78 -14.40 -11.84 -20.83
C ASN A 78 -14.35 -11.01 -19.54
N LEU A 79 -13.58 -11.45 -18.54
CA LEU A 79 -13.47 -10.78 -17.25
C LEU A 79 -12.10 -10.12 -17.04
N THR A 80 -11.12 -10.41 -17.90
CA THR A 80 -9.74 -10.04 -17.64
C THR A 80 -9.01 -9.52 -18.88
N ALA A 81 -8.07 -8.60 -18.64
CA ALA A 81 -7.11 -8.14 -19.64
C ALA A 81 -5.74 -7.97 -18.97
N LEU A 82 -4.72 -8.63 -19.52
CA LEU A 82 -3.35 -8.57 -19.02
C LEU A 82 -2.50 -7.64 -19.90
N TYR A 83 -1.81 -6.70 -19.27
CA TYR A 83 -0.86 -5.82 -19.94
C TYR A 83 0.33 -5.52 -19.03
N SER A 84 1.41 -4.99 -19.61
CA SER A 84 2.56 -4.51 -18.87
C SER A 84 2.62 -2.99 -18.93
N ILE A 85 2.88 -2.33 -17.79
CA ILE A 85 3.07 -0.88 -17.72
C ILE A 85 4.52 -0.47 -18.01
N GLY A 86 5.42 -1.43 -18.17
CA GLY A 86 6.85 -1.20 -18.36
C GLY A 86 7.68 -2.35 -17.82
N LYS A 87 8.99 -2.15 -17.72
CA LYS A 87 9.93 -3.17 -17.25
C LYS A 87 10.72 -2.67 -16.06
N SER A 88 11.07 -3.59 -15.17
CA SER A 88 12.06 -3.36 -14.11
C SER A 88 13.46 -3.12 -14.70
N ILE A 89 14.40 -2.75 -13.85
CA ILE A 89 15.81 -2.61 -14.23
C ILE A 89 16.38 -3.88 -14.89
N GLN A 90 16.00 -5.06 -14.43
CA GLN A 90 16.45 -6.35 -14.98
C GLN A 90 15.54 -6.86 -16.12
N GLY A 91 14.66 -6.01 -16.66
CA GLY A 91 13.84 -6.34 -17.83
C GLY A 91 12.58 -7.16 -17.55
N LYS A 92 12.20 -7.34 -16.28
CA LYS A 92 10.98 -8.05 -15.89
C LYS A 92 9.76 -7.17 -16.09
N ASP A 93 8.73 -7.69 -16.74
CA ASP A 93 7.48 -6.96 -16.95
C ASP A 93 6.80 -6.57 -15.63
N LEU A 94 6.34 -5.33 -15.55
CA LEU A 94 5.47 -4.86 -14.48
C LEU A 94 4.02 -5.15 -14.90
N TRP A 95 3.59 -6.38 -14.61
CA TRP A 95 2.28 -6.90 -15.03
C TRP A 95 1.13 -6.27 -14.27
N VAL A 96 0.10 -5.86 -15.01
CA VAL A 96 -1.18 -5.43 -14.47
C VAL A 96 -2.29 -6.30 -15.05
N MET A 97 -3.09 -6.88 -14.16
CA MET A 97 -4.33 -7.56 -14.52
C MET A 97 -5.51 -6.61 -14.33
N VAL A 98 -6.25 -6.32 -15.40
CA VAL A 98 -7.60 -5.76 -15.28
C VAL A 98 -8.56 -6.89 -14.94
N VAL A 99 -9.47 -6.66 -13.98
CA VAL A 99 -10.58 -7.55 -13.67
C VAL A 99 -11.89 -6.73 -13.68
N SER A 100 -12.79 -7.03 -14.62
CA SER A 100 -14.06 -6.32 -14.86
C SER A 100 -14.89 -7.08 -15.90
N SER A 101 -16.21 -6.93 -15.91
CA SER A 101 -17.05 -7.47 -17.01
C SER A 101 -16.85 -6.75 -18.36
N SER A 102 -16.09 -5.65 -18.36
CA SER A 102 -15.64 -4.93 -19.55
C SER A 102 -14.13 -4.64 -19.46
N PRO A 103 -13.25 -5.65 -19.66
CA PRO A 103 -11.84 -5.53 -19.28
C PRO A 103 -10.98 -4.76 -20.30
N TYR A 104 -11.30 -4.82 -21.59
CA TYR A 104 -10.48 -4.24 -22.67
C TYR A 104 -10.69 -2.74 -22.86
N GLU A 105 -11.89 -2.24 -22.58
CA GLU A 105 -12.26 -0.84 -22.82
C GLU A 105 -12.92 -0.22 -21.60
N HIS A 106 -12.68 1.08 -21.42
CA HIS A 106 -13.35 1.86 -20.39
C HIS A 106 -14.82 2.06 -20.77
N MET A 107 -15.73 1.71 -19.85
CA MET A 107 -17.16 1.93 -20.01
C MET A 107 -17.59 3.16 -19.23
N LEU A 108 -18.44 3.99 -19.85
CA LEU A 108 -18.88 5.23 -19.23
C LEU A 108 -19.56 4.98 -17.87
N GLY A 109 -19.22 5.79 -16.88
CA GLY A 109 -19.73 5.73 -15.52
C GLY A 109 -19.05 4.69 -14.61
N LYS A 110 -18.15 3.84 -15.14
CA LYS A 110 -17.41 2.87 -14.32
C LYS A 110 -16.09 3.47 -13.84
N PRO A 111 -15.86 3.66 -12.53
CA PRO A 111 -14.58 4.16 -12.05
C PRO A 111 -13.46 3.14 -12.27
N ASP A 112 -12.29 3.61 -12.70
CA ASP A 112 -11.05 2.84 -12.63
C ASP A 112 -10.47 2.92 -11.20
N VAL A 113 -10.13 1.76 -10.64
CA VAL A 113 -9.50 1.64 -9.32
C VAL A 113 -8.29 0.73 -9.41
N LYS A 114 -7.40 0.78 -8.42
CA LYS A 114 -6.21 -0.08 -8.45
C LYS A 114 -5.68 -0.56 -7.11
N TYR A 115 -4.97 -1.66 -7.17
CA TYR A 115 -4.07 -2.10 -6.11
C TYR A 115 -2.64 -2.23 -6.64
N VAL A 116 -1.68 -1.83 -5.81
CA VAL A 116 -0.24 -1.99 -6.08
C VAL A 116 0.42 -2.72 -4.93
N GLY A 117 0.98 -3.89 -5.20
CA GLY A 117 1.73 -4.68 -4.24
C GLY A 117 3.24 -4.59 -4.46
N ASN A 118 3.99 -4.85 -3.38
CA ASN A 118 5.40 -5.24 -3.46
C ASN A 118 6.28 -4.21 -4.19
N ILE A 119 6.03 -2.92 -3.92
CA ILE A 119 6.96 -1.81 -4.23
C ILE A 119 8.29 -1.95 -3.48
N HIS A 120 8.24 -2.54 -2.28
CA HIS A 120 9.40 -3.08 -1.58
C HIS A 120 9.43 -4.59 -1.80
N GLY A 121 10.49 -5.07 -2.46
CA GLY A 121 10.54 -6.47 -2.91
C GLY A 121 10.53 -7.49 -1.78
N ASN A 122 11.06 -7.14 -0.61
CA ASN A 122 11.05 -7.99 0.59
C ASN A 122 9.78 -7.88 1.44
N GLU A 123 8.71 -7.27 0.91
CA GLU A 123 7.39 -7.20 1.53
C GLU A 123 6.37 -7.96 0.64
N PRO A 124 6.51 -9.29 0.46
CA PRO A 124 5.76 -10.04 -0.54
C PRO A 124 4.34 -10.45 -0.15
N VAL A 125 3.87 -10.23 1.09
CA VAL A 125 2.50 -10.62 1.46
C VAL A 125 1.49 -9.96 0.51
N GLY A 126 1.65 -8.66 0.23
CA GLY A 126 0.81 -7.96 -0.73
C GLY A 126 0.90 -8.50 -2.16
N ARG A 127 2.05 -9.03 -2.58
CA ARG A 127 2.20 -9.68 -3.89
C ARG A 127 1.27 -10.88 -4.00
N GLU A 128 1.33 -11.78 -3.03
CA GLU A 128 0.55 -13.01 -3.05
C GLU A 128 -0.96 -12.75 -2.84
N LEU A 129 -1.32 -11.85 -1.92
CA LEU A 129 -2.73 -11.49 -1.71
C LEU A 129 -3.39 -10.93 -2.96
N LEU A 130 -2.65 -10.18 -3.78
CA LEU A 130 -3.18 -9.66 -5.04
C LEU A 130 -3.34 -10.73 -6.12
N LEU A 131 -2.52 -11.79 -6.14
CA LEU A 131 -2.76 -12.94 -7.01
C LEU A 131 -4.00 -13.73 -6.59
N HIS A 132 -4.17 -13.95 -5.28
CA HIS A 132 -5.37 -14.58 -4.74
C HIS A 132 -6.62 -13.72 -4.92
N LEU A 133 -6.51 -12.39 -4.85
CA LEU A 133 -7.62 -11.49 -5.16
C LEU A 133 -8.06 -11.60 -6.61
N ILE A 134 -7.11 -11.65 -7.56
CA ILE A 134 -7.42 -11.88 -8.98
C ILE A 134 -8.18 -13.19 -9.14
N GLN A 135 -7.68 -14.29 -8.55
CA GLN A 135 -8.37 -15.59 -8.61
C GLN A 135 -9.77 -15.52 -8.02
N TYR A 136 -9.90 -14.97 -6.81
CA TYR A 136 -11.18 -14.84 -6.12
C TYR A 136 -12.21 -14.11 -6.99
N LEU A 137 -11.85 -12.93 -7.50
CA LEU A 137 -12.75 -12.12 -8.32
C LEU A 137 -13.25 -12.85 -9.56
N VAL A 138 -12.37 -13.52 -10.31
CA VAL A 138 -12.79 -14.24 -11.53
C VAL A 138 -13.58 -15.51 -11.24
N THR A 139 -13.26 -16.23 -10.16
CA THR A 139 -13.98 -17.45 -9.79
C THR A 139 -15.32 -17.19 -9.11
N SER A 140 -15.49 -16.03 -8.47
CA SER A 140 -16.70 -15.68 -7.73
C SER A 140 -17.70 -14.87 -8.53
N TYR A 141 -17.37 -14.41 -9.74
CA TYR A 141 -18.24 -13.55 -10.56
C TYR A 141 -19.63 -14.15 -10.82
N GLU A 142 -19.74 -15.46 -11.06
CA GLU A 142 -21.03 -16.12 -11.34
C GLU A 142 -21.78 -16.55 -10.08
N THR A 143 -21.10 -16.59 -8.92
CA THR A 143 -21.64 -17.21 -7.70
C THR A 143 -21.89 -16.23 -6.56
N ASP A 144 -21.14 -15.12 -6.51
CA ASP A 144 -21.25 -14.09 -5.47
C ASP A 144 -21.83 -12.81 -6.10
N GLN A 145 -23.07 -12.48 -5.73
CA GLN A 145 -23.79 -11.31 -6.27
C GLN A 145 -23.08 -9.99 -5.99
N TYR A 146 -22.33 -9.89 -4.89
CA TYR A 146 -21.59 -8.67 -4.57
C TYR A 146 -20.35 -8.53 -5.45
N VAL A 147 -19.61 -9.62 -5.68
CA VAL A 147 -18.47 -9.62 -6.62
C VAL A 147 -18.96 -9.37 -8.04
N HIS A 148 -20.07 -10.00 -8.45
CA HIS A 148 -20.71 -9.75 -9.73
C HIS A 148 -20.99 -8.25 -9.94
N TRP A 149 -21.70 -7.64 -8.98
CA TRP A 149 -22.01 -6.22 -9.01
C TRP A 149 -20.73 -5.35 -9.06
N LEU A 150 -19.71 -5.70 -8.28
CA LEU A 150 -18.44 -4.97 -8.27
C LEU A 150 -17.78 -4.99 -9.67
N LEU A 151 -17.64 -6.17 -10.28
CA LEU A 151 -17.00 -6.29 -11.60
C LEU A 151 -17.85 -5.68 -12.73
N ASP A 152 -19.17 -5.62 -12.55
CA ASP A 152 -20.08 -4.93 -13.47
C ASP A 152 -20.00 -3.41 -13.39
N ASN A 153 -19.69 -2.86 -12.22
CA ASN A 153 -19.80 -1.43 -12.00
C ASN A 153 -18.45 -0.71 -11.91
N MET A 154 -17.33 -1.42 -11.80
CA MET A 154 -16.00 -0.81 -11.80
C MET A 154 -14.97 -1.59 -12.63
N ARG A 155 -13.83 -0.95 -12.86
CA ARG A 155 -12.68 -1.55 -13.54
C ARG A 155 -11.50 -1.61 -12.59
N ILE A 156 -11.14 -2.82 -12.17
CA ILE A 156 -10.11 -3.04 -11.14
C ILE A 156 -8.78 -3.36 -11.83
N HIS A 157 -7.75 -2.57 -11.58
CA HIS A 157 -6.40 -2.81 -12.08
C HIS A 157 -5.48 -3.27 -10.95
N ILE A 158 -4.91 -4.47 -11.08
CA ILE A 158 -4.10 -5.09 -10.03
C ILE A 158 -2.66 -5.24 -10.53
N LEU A 159 -1.71 -4.54 -9.90
CA LEU A 159 -0.26 -4.67 -10.08
C LEU A 159 0.32 -5.46 -8.90
N PRO A 160 0.53 -6.79 -9.01
CA PRO A 160 0.94 -7.58 -7.87
C PRO A 160 2.37 -7.28 -7.40
N SER A 161 3.27 -6.90 -8.32
CA SER A 161 4.66 -6.59 -7.99
C SER A 161 5.20 -5.42 -8.81
N MET A 162 5.38 -4.29 -8.13
CA MET A 162 6.06 -3.13 -8.69
C MET A 162 7.59 -3.27 -8.67
N ASN A 163 8.15 -4.07 -7.75
CA ASN A 163 9.59 -4.32 -7.64
C ASN A 163 9.94 -5.81 -7.73
N PRO A 164 9.76 -6.44 -8.91
CA PRO A 164 10.05 -7.88 -9.09
C PRO A 164 11.55 -8.21 -9.01
N ASP A 165 12.42 -7.22 -9.15
CA ASP A 165 13.87 -7.39 -9.00
C ASP A 165 14.27 -7.51 -7.53
N GLY A 166 13.71 -6.63 -6.69
CA GLY A 166 13.90 -6.69 -5.24
C GLY A 166 13.35 -7.99 -4.65
N PHE A 167 12.18 -8.45 -5.12
CA PHE A 167 11.59 -9.71 -4.64
C PHE A 167 12.50 -10.91 -4.92
N ALA A 168 13.10 -10.99 -6.10
CA ALA A 168 13.95 -12.12 -6.49
C ALA A 168 15.22 -12.29 -5.63
N VAL A 169 15.64 -11.26 -4.88
CA VAL A 169 16.79 -11.32 -3.96
C VAL A 169 16.38 -11.26 -2.48
N ALA A 170 15.08 -11.14 -2.20
CA ALA A 170 14.54 -11.23 -0.85
C ALA A 170 14.54 -12.68 -0.35
N LYS A 171 14.45 -12.86 0.97
CA LYS A 171 14.52 -14.19 1.60
C LYS A 171 13.33 -14.41 2.52
N GLU A 172 12.73 -15.58 2.40
CA GLU A 172 11.68 -16.06 3.30
C GLU A 172 12.16 -16.13 4.75
N GLY A 173 11.27 -15.79 5.69
CA GLY A 173 11.54 -15.73 7.13
C GLY A 173 12.19 -14.42 7.59
N ALA A 174 12.57 -13.53 6.67
CA ALA A 174 13.18 -12.24 7.01
C ALA A 174 12.12 -11.20 7.44
N CYS A 175 11.71 -11.24 8.71
CA CYS A 175 10.60 -10.41 9.21
C CYS A 175 10.92 -8.92 9.41
N GLU A 176 12.14 -8.58 9.83
CA GLU A 176 12.48 -7.23 10.32
C GLU A 176 13.11 -6.33 9.24
N GLY A 177 13.60 -6.92 8.17
CA GLY A 177 14.38 -6.25 7.13
C GLY A 177 15.18 -7.28 6.34
N GLY A 178 16.10 -6.81 5.50
CA GLY A 178 16.97 -7.69 4.71
C GLY A 178 17.18 -7.18 3.29
N GLN A 179 17.75 -8.05 2.46
CA GLN A 179 17.91 -7.81 1.04
C GLN A 179 16.54 -7.77 0.35
N GLY A 180 16.47 -7.04 -0.77
CA GLY A 180 15.29 -7.02 -1.64
C GLY A 180 14.31 -5.87 -1.41
N ARG A 181 14.52 -4.98 -0.43
CA ARG A 181 13.67 -3.79 -0.28
C ARG A 181 13.77 -2.84 -1.48
N TYR A 182 14.99 -2.48 -1.85
CA TYR A 182 15.28 -1.54 -2.92
C TYR A 182 15.12 -2.17 -4.31
N ASN A 183 15.02 -1.37 -5.37
CA ASN A 183 15.10 -1.89 -6.74
C ASN A 183 16.54 -2.35 -7.07
N ALA A 184 16.77 -2.91 -8.26
CA ALA A 184 18.09 -3.44 -8.62
C ALA A 184 19.22 -2.39 -8.69
N ARG A 185 18.90 -1.09 -8.68
CA ARG A 185 19.87 0.02 -8.58
C ARG A 185 20.05 0.56 -7.16
N GLY A 186 19.43 -0.07 -6.16
CA GLY A 186 19.54 0.35 -4.76
C GLY A 186 18.68 1.57 -4.40
N PHE A 187 17.68 1.93 -5.22
CA PHE A 187 16.76 3.02 -4.91
C PHE A 187 15.52 2.53 -4.17
N ASP A 188 15.07 3.29 -3.18
CA ASP A 188 13.76 3.08 -2.54
C ASP A 188 12.70 3.70 -3.45
N LEU A 189 11.90 2.85 -4.11
CA LEU A 189 10.86 3.29 -5.03
C LEU A 189 9.79 4.13 -4.32
N ASN A 190 9.48 3.85 -3.05
CA ASN A 190 8.57 4.66 -2.23
C ASN A 190 9.27 5.89 -1.59
N ARG A 191 10.38 6.33 -2.20
CA ARG A 191 11.03 7.62 -1.94
C ARG A 191 11.49 8.28 -3.25
N ASN A 192 11.00 7.82 -4.40
CA ASN A 192 11.47 8.20 -5.73
C ASN A 192 10.46 9.05 -6.52
N PHE A 193 9.24 9.22 -6.01
CA PHE A 193 8.22 10.06 -6.64
C PHE A 193 8.47 11.56 -6.34
N PRO A 194 7.96 12.47 -7.19
CA PRO A 194 7.87 13.88 -6.83
C PRO A 194 7.18 14.07 -5.48
N ASP A 195 7.63 15.06 -4.70
CA ASP A 195 7.11 15.33 -3.36
C ASP A 195 6.49 16.73 -3.32
N TYR A 196 5.33 16.83 -2.69
CA TYR A 196 4.54 18.07 -2.66
C TYR A 196 5.21 19.17 -1.82
N PHE A 197 5.86 18.80 -0.72
CA PHE A 197 6.42 19.76 0.23
C PHE A 197 7.88 20.11 -0.06
N LYS A 198 8.61 19.22 -0.72
CA LYS A 198 10.04 19.36 -0.96
C LYS A 198 10.40 18.89 -2.35
N GLN A 199 11.39 19.54 -2.97
CA GLN A 199 11.94 19.03 -4.21
C GLN A 199 12.65 17.69 -3.97
N ASN A 200 12.19 16.63 -4.65
CA ASN A 200 12.82 15.32 -4.62
C ASN A 200 13.75 15.15 -5.84
N ASN A 201 15.04 15.47 -5.67
CA ASN A 201 16.04 15.46 -6.74
C ASN A 201 16.65 14.07 -7.02
N LYS A 202 16.00 12.99 -6.59
CA LYS A 202 16.49 11.64 -6.87
C LYS A 202 16.30 11.30 -8.35
N ARG A 203 17.25 10.54 -8.90
CA ARG A 203 17.14 10.00 -10.25
C ARG A 203 15.92 9.08 -10.36
N GLY A 204 15.06 9.33 -11.34
CA GLY A 204 13.93 8.46 -11.67
C GLY A 204 14.38 7.02 -11.96
N GLN A 205 13.58 6.07 -11.49
CA GLN A 205 13.75 4.64 -11.74
C GLN A 205 12.69 4.16 -12.74
N PRO A 206 12.99 3.17 -13.60
CA PRO A 206 12.04 2.71 -14.61
C PRO A 206 10.74 2.20 -14.00
N GLU A 207 10.78 1.58 -12.81
CA GLU A 207 9.57 1.15 -12.11
C GLU A 207 8.71 2.35 -11.70
N THR A 208 9.31 3.38 -11.12
CA THR A 208 8.62 4.63 -10.75
C THR A 208 8.10 5.36 -11.98
N ASP A 209 8.89 5.46 -13.05
CA ASP A 209 8.50 6.15 -14.28
C ASP A 209 7.36 5.43 -14.99
N SER A 210 7.35 4.09 -15.00
CA SER A 210 6.25 3.26 -15.54
C SER A 210 4.94 3.51 -14.78
N VAL A 211 5.00 3.60 -13.45
CA VAL A 211 3.81 3.88 -12.62
C VAL A 211 3.31 5.30 -12.83
N LYS A 212 4.20 6.31 -12.91
CA LYS A 212 3.78 7.70 -13.22
C LYS A 212 3.10 7.79 -14.58
N ASP A 213 3.66 7.15 -15.60
CA ASP A 213 3.08 7.12 -16.94
C ASP A 213 1.71 6.43 -16.93
N TRP A 214 1.60 5.30 -16.22
CA TRP A 214 0.34 4.59 -16.03
C TRP A 214 -0.76 5.44 -15.39
N ILE A 215 -0.45 6.12 -14.27
CA ILE A 215 -1.37 7.02 -13.57
C ILE A 215 -1.74 8.24 -14.43
N SER A 216 -0.86 8.68 -15.33
CA SER A 216 -1.16 9.81 -16.23
C SER A 216 -2.13 9.46 -17.36
N LYS A 217 -2.29 8.16 -17.66
CA LYS A 217 -3.11 7.66 -18.77
C LYS A 217 -4.50 7.20 -18.36
N ILE A 218 -4.67 6.81 -17.10
CA ILE A 218 -5.94 6.29 -16.55
C ILE A 218 -6.32 7.11 -15.33
N GLN A 219 -7.56 7.58 -15.30
CA GLN A 219 -8.07 8.37 -14.18
C GLN A 219 -8.49 7.45 -13.04
N PHE A 220 -7.53 7.03 -12.22
CA PHE A 220 -7.81 6.24 -11.03
C PHE A 220 -8.52 7.07 -9.97
N VAL A 221 -9.64 6.54 -9.44
CA VAL A 221 -10.44 7.18 -8.38
C VAL A 221 -9.90 6.81 -7.00
N LEU A 222 -9.67 5.51 -6.79
CA LEU A 222 -9.22 4.94 -5.52
C LEU A 222 -8.02 4.01 -5.74
N SER A 223 -7.10 4.00 -4.79
CA SER A 223 -5.96 3.09 -4.79
C SER A 223 -5.61 2.56 -3.39
N GLY A 224 -5.13 1.31 -3.33
CA GLY A 224 -4.42 0.78 -2.17
C GLY A 224 -3.00 0.34 -2.54
N SER A 225 -2.01 0.72 -1.74
CA SER A 225 -0.64 0.19 -1.87
C SER A 225 -0.32 -0.74 -0.71
N LEU A 226 -0.05 -2.02 -0.99
CA LEU A 226 0.15 -3.05 0.03
C LEU A 226 1.62 -3.16 0.41
N HIS A 227 1.87 -3.13 1.73
CA HIS A 227 3.18 -3.13 2.37
C HIS A 227 3.25 -4.13 3.54
N GLY A 228 4.47 -4.35 4.03
CA GLY A 228 4.73 -5.18 5.21
C GLY A 228 5.80 -4.56 6.13
N GLY A 229 5.72 -4.92 7.41
CA GLY A 229 6.57 -4.43 8.48
C GLY A 229 5.78 -3.76 9.61
N ALA A 230 4.49 -3.50 9.39
CA ALA A 230 3.55 -3.04 10.41
C ALA A 230 2.16 -3.62 10.14
N LEU A 231 1.20 -3.28 11.00
CA LEU A 231 -0.19 -3.64 10.83
C LEU A 231 -1.09 -2.42 11.05
N VAL A 232 -1.29 -1.63 9.99
CA VAL A 232 -1.98 -0.34 10.02
C VAL A 232 -2.36 0.14 8.62
N ALA A 233 -3.48 0.85 8.48
CA ALA A 233 -3.76 1.64 7.28
C ALA A 233 -3.24 3.07 7.46
N SER A 234 -2.16 3.41 6.76
CA SER A 234 -1.53 4.74 6.77
C SER A 234 -2.11 5.60 5.66
N TYR A 235 -2.55 6.82 6.00
CA TYR A 235 -3.16 7.75 5.04
C TYR A 235 -2.39 9.07 4.90
N PRO A 236 -2.58 9.79 3.78
CA PRO A 236 -1.94 11.08 3.53
C PRO A 236 -2.14 12.16 4.61
N TYR A 237 -1.24 13.15 4.68
CA TYR A 237 0.03 13.18 3.97
C TYR A 237 1.10 12.33 4.66
N ASP A 238 1.98 11.73 3.85
CA ASP A 238 3.17 11.02 4.29
C ASP A 238 4.30 11.97 4.75
N ASN A 239 4.34 13.19 4.21
CA ASN A 239 5.37 14.17 4.53
C ASN A 239 4.79 15.44 5.18
N THR A 240 5.67 16.29 5.71
CA THR A 240 5.33 17.58 6.32
C THR A 240 6.27 18.70 5.82
N PRO A 241 5.79 19.96 5.67
CA PRO A 241 6.64 21.10 5.32
C PRO A 241 7.88 21.24 6.20
N ASN A 242 7.74 20.92 7.50
CA ASN A 242 8.77 21.18 8.52
C ASN A 242 9.78 20.06 8.75
N ALA A 243 9.74 18.96 7.96
CA ALA A 243 10.64 17.82 8.20
C ALA A 243 12.14 18.12 7.99
N ARG A 244 12.54 19.36 7.67
CA ARG A 244 13.95 19.82 7.70
C ARG A 244 14.50 20.05 9.12
N ARG A 245 13.68 20.44 10.11
CA ARG A 245 14.19 20.73 11.48
C ARG A 245 14.72 19.48 12.21
N LEU A 246 14.23 18.30 11.84
CA LEU A 246 14.68 17.02 12.42
C LEU A 246 15.90 16.41 11.69
N LYS A 247 16.23 16.87 10.47
CA LYS A 247 17.29 16.27 9.63
C LYS A 247 18.69 16.85 9.88
N GLY A 248 18.78 18.02 10.53
CA GLY A 248 20.05 18.68 10.86
C GLY A 248 20.78 18.07 12.06
N ILE A 249 20.10 17.28 12.89
CA ILE A 249 20.63 16.75 14.15
C ILE A 249 21.03 15.27 14.05
N CYS A 250 20.47 14.51 13.11
CA CYS A 250 20.63 13.05 13.08
C CYS A 250 21.11 12.53 11.73
N ARG A 251 22.43 12.37 11.60
CA ARG A 251 23.05 11.48 10.62
C ARG A 251 23.38 10.17 11.34
N SER A 252 22.64 9.10 11.01
CA SER A 252 22.98 7.70 11.30
C SER A 252 23.10 7.24 12.77
N SER A 253 21.98 7.08 13.48
CA SER A 253 21.92 6.16 14.65
C SER A 253 20.51 5.59 14.89
N ALA A 254 20.43 4.40 15.50
CA ALA A 254 19.18 3.77 15.93
C ALA A 254 18.37 4.63 16.92
N LEU A 255 19.01 5.58 17.61
CA LEU A 255 18.34 6.60 18.44
C LEU A 255 17.48 7.57 17.62
N CYS A 256 17.68 7.70 16.30
CA CYS A 256 16.91 8.59 15.46
C CYS A 256 15.45 8.13 15.30
N ALA A 257 15.21 6.82 15.30
CA ALA A 257 13.86 6.25 15.28
C ALA A 257 13.07 6.56 16.56
N MET A 258 13.76 6.72 17.70
CA MET A 258 13.19 7.08 18.99
C MET A 258 12.88 8.58 19.11
N PHE A 259 13.69 9.47 18.51
CA PHE A 259 13.43 10.92 18.57
C PHE A 259 12.43 11.41 17.51
N GLN A 260 12.32 10.74 16.35
CA GLN A 260 11.31 11.10 15.33
C GLN A 260 9.88 10.81 15.78
N THR A 261 9.66 9.79 16.61
CA THR A 261 8.34 9.41 17.14
C THR A 261 7.77 10.42 18.14
N TYR A 262 8.61 11.21 18.83
CA TYR A 262 8.17 12.20 19.81
C TYR A 262 7.81 13.58 19.22
N ALA A 263 8.08 13.83 17.93
CA ALA A 263 7.95 15.15 17.31
C ALA A 263 7.14 15.18 16.00
N ALA A 264 6.48 14.09 15.65
CA ALA A 264 5.71 13.95 14.41
C ALA A 264 4.25 14.40 14.61
N SER A 265 3.94 15.64 14.25
CA SER A 265 2.55 16.12 14.16
C SER A 265 1.89 15.63 12.88
N PRO A 266 0.57 15.36 12.89
CA PRO A 266 -0.14 14.97 11.69
C PRO A 266 -0.07 16.05 10.61
N SER A 267 0.10 15.61 9.36
CA SER A 267 0.09 16.45 8.17
C SER A 267 -1.21 16.19 7.43
N LEU A 268 -2.21 17.03 7.67
CA LEU A 268 -3.58 16.79 7.22
C LEU A 268 -3.75 17.16 5.74
N THR A 269 -4.49 16.34 5.00
CA THR A 269 -4.99 16.71 3.68
C THR A 269 -6.28 17.52 3.78
N PRO A 270 -6.67 18.26 2.74
CA PRO A 270 -8.02 18.83 2.65
C PRO A 270 -9.16 17.79 2.65
N ASP A 271 -8.85 16.50 2.42
CA ASP A 271 -9.78 15.37 2.45
C ASP A 271 -9.47 14.40 3.62
N ASP A 272 -8.92 14.90 4.74
CA ASP A 272 -8.54 14.09 5.90
C ASP A 272 -9.69 13.24 6.45
N ASP A 273 -10.92 13.77 6.40
CA ASP A 273 -12.14 13.07 6.79
C ASP A 273 -12.39 11.82 5.91
N VAL A 274 -12.26 11.97 4.59
CA VAL A 274 -12.42 10.89 3.61
C VAL A 274 -11.29 9.88 3.76
N PHE A 275 -10.04 10.32 3.89
CA PHE A 275 -8.91 9.41 4.06
C PHE A 275 -8.99 8.59 5.35
N LYS A 276 -9.37 9.22 6.47
CA LYS A 276 -9.65 8.50 7.72
C LYS A 276 -10.75 7.46 7.52
N HIS A 277 -11.83 7.81 6.80
CA HIS A 277 -12.90 6.86 6.50
C HIS A 277 -12.38 5.68 5.67
N LEU A 278 -11.68 5.92 4.56
CA LEU A 278 -11.10 4.88 3.69
C LEU A 278 -10.17 3.94 4.48
N SER A 279 -9.30 4.48 5.31
CA SER A 279 -8.42 3.69 6.17
C SER A 279 -9.20 2.88 7.22
N LEU A 280 -10.25 3.45 7.82
CA LEU A 280 -11.11 2.73 8.77
C LEU A 280 -11.91 1.62 8.10
N VAL A 281 -12.38 1.80 6.87
CA VAL A 281 -13.08 0.75 6.10
C VAL A 281 -12.17 -0.46 5.96
N TYR A 282 -10.90 -0.27 5.59
CA TYR A 282 -9.96 -1.38 5.54
C TYR A 282 -9.69 -1.97 6.94
N ALA A 283 -9.28 -1.13 7.90
CA ALA A 283 -8.84 -1.59 9.21
C ALA A 283 -9.93 -2.32 10.03
N LYS A 284 -11.19 -1.88 9.93
CA LYS A 284 -12.35 -2.49 10.63
C LYS A 284 -12.78 -3.81 10.02
N ASN A 285 -12.62 -3.99 8.71
CA ASN A 285 -12.93 -5.26 8.04
C ASN A 285 -11.77 -6.26 8.08
N HIS A 286 -10.59 -5.82 8.54
CA HIS A 286 -9.45 -6.71 8.76
C HIS A 286 -9.58 -7.40 10.12
N ALA A 287 -9.25 -8.69 10.20
CA ALA A 287 -9.53 -9.51 11.38
C ALA A 287 -8.96 -8.96 12.71
N LYS A 288 -7.82 -8.26 12.65
CA LYS A 288 -7.09 -7.77 13.83
C LYS A 288 -6.57 -6.32 13.75
N MET A 289 -6.65 -5.64 12.61
CA MET A 289 -5.95 -4.35 12.41
C MET A 289 -6.58 -3.26 13.29
N SER A 290 -7.91 -3.17 13.28
CA SER A 290 -8.69 -2.24 14.11
C SER A 290 -8.49 -2.39 15.61
N ARG A 291 -7.98 -3.54 16.09
CA ARG A 291 -7.65 -3.75 17.52
C ARG A 291 -6.43 -2.93 17.96
N GLY A 292 -5.66 -2.39 17.02
CA GLY A 292 -4.48 -1.57 17.29
C GLY A 292 -3.33 -2.34 17.94
N VAL A 293 -3.34 -3.67 17.89
CA VAL A 293 -2.30 -4.48 18.53
C VAL A 293 -0.97 -4.24 17.81
N ALA A 294 -0.01 -3.68 18.53
CA ALA A 294 1.30 -3.39 18.01
C ALA A 294 2.05 -4.68 17.61
N CYS A 295 2.77 -4.63 16.49
CA CYS A 295 3.58 -5.74 16.01
C CYS A 295 4.72 -6.12 16.96
N LYS A 296 5.21 -5.14 17.73
CA LYS A 296 6.25 -5.32 18.75
C LYS A 296 5.77 -4.72 20.06
N SER A 297 6.10 -5.36 21.18
CA SER A 297 5.70 -4.91 22.52
C SER A 297 6.21 -3.51 22.88
N ALA A 298 7.29 -3.04 22.24
CA ALA A 298 7.90 -1.74 22.47
C ALA A 298 7.42 -0.62 21.51
N THR A 299 6.57 -0.93 20.53
CA THR A 299 6.02 0.07 19.60
C THR A 299 4.62 0.49 20.03
N PRO A 300 4.26 1.79 19.91
CA PRO A 300 2.92 2.25 20.22
C PRO A 300 1.88 1.58 19.31
N ALA A 301 0.73 1.29 19.89
CA ALA A 301 -0.46 0.84 19.18
C ALA A 301 -0.96 1.91 18.21
N PHE A 302 -1.51 1.49 17.07
CA PHE A 302 -2.26 2.38 16.19
C PHE A 302 -3.73 2.36 16.58
N GLU A 303 -4.23 3.46 17.13
CA GLU A 303 -5.63 3.56 17.53
C GLU A 303 -6.55 3.28 16.33
N ASN A 304 -7.50 2.36 16.50
CA ASN A 304 -8.40 1.88 15.44
C ASN A 304 -7.70 1.30 14.20
N GLY A 305 -6.40 0.98 14.28
CA GLY A 305 -5.64 0.40 13.19
C GLY A 305 -5.35 1.37 12.03
N ILE A 306 -5.41 2.69 12.26
CA ILE A 306 -5.12 3.71 11.25
C ILE A 306 -4.08 4.71 11.74
N THR A 307 -3.38 5.37 10.82
CA THR A 307 -2.46 6.46 11.17
C THR A 307 -2.31 7.47 10.04
N ASN A 308 -2.08 8.74 10.37
CA ASN A 308 -1.58 9.70 9.37
C ASN A 308 -0.10 9.39 9.11
N GLY A 309 0.31 9.33 7.85
CA GLY A 309 1.66 8.91 7.46
C GLY A 309 2.75 9.76 8.10
N ALA A 310 2.62 11.10 8.04
CA ALA A 310 3.57 12.00 8.64
C ALA A 310 3.60 11.94 10.18
N ALA A 311 2.46 11.68 10.83
CA ALA A 311 2.38 11.46 12.28
C ALA A 311 3.08 10.17 12.72
N TRP A 312 3.07 9.15 11.88
CA TRP A 312 3.82 7.92 12.13
C TRP A 312 5.33 8.15 11.92
N TYR A 313 5.72 8.56 10.72
CA TYR A 313 7.05 9.07 10.42
C TYR A 313 7.05 9.84 9.08
N PRO A 314 7.64 11.04 9.00
CA PRO A 314 7.69 11.78 7.74
C PRO A 314 8.46 11.06 6.62
N LEU A 315 7.81 10.90 5.47
CA LEU A 315 8.28 10.17 4.31
C LEU A 315 8.25 11.06 3.07
N THR A 316 9.43 11.39 2.52
CA THR A 316 9.54 12.24 1.31
C THR A 316 9.52 11.41 0.04
N GLY A 317 8.71 11.82 -0.94
CA GLY A 317 8.67 11.26 -2.29
C GLY A 317 7.96 9.90 -2.39
N GLY A 318 6.89 9.74 -1.60
CA GLY A 318 6.05 8.56 -1.60
C GLY A 318 5.08 8.52 -2.78
N MET A 319 4.69 7.32 -3.18
CA MET A 319 3.70 7.09 -4.24
C MET A 319 2.29 7.57 -3.84
N GLN A 320 1.96 7.44 -2.56
CA GLN A 320 0.67 7.78 -1.99
C GLN A 320 0.32 9.28 -2.16
N ASP A 321 1.20 10.16 -1.67
CA ASP A 321 1.01 11.61 -1.77
C ASP A 321 1.04 12.10 -3.23
N TYR A 322 1.88 11.50 -4.08
CA TYR A 322 2.00 11.88 -5.50
C TYR A 322 0.67 11.73 -6.25
N GLN A 323 -0.06 10.65 -6.00
CA GLN A 323 -1.29 10.38 -6.74
C GLN A 323 -2.43 11.30 -6.36
N TYR A 324 -2.56 11.56 -5.06
CA TYR A 324 -3.58 12.46 -4.55
C TYR A 324 -3.34 13.89 -5.01
N VAL A 325 -2.11 14.39 -4.90
CA VAL A 325 -1.79 15.79 -5.23
C VAL A 325 -1.82 16.07 -6.73
N TRP A 326 -1.32 15.16 -7.56
CA TRP A 326 -1.20 15.41 -9.01
C TRP A 326 -2.41 14.95 -9.82
N TYR A 327 -3.15 13.95 -9.35
CA TYR A 327 -4.24 13.32 -10.13
C TYR A 327 -5.56 13.22 -9.37
N GLY A 328 -5.60 13.58 -8.08
CA GLY A 328 -6.80 13.47 -7.26
C GLY A 328 -7.18 12.04 -6.87
N CYS A 329 -6.38 11.04 -7.27
CA CYS A 329 -6.56 9.63 -6.90
C CYS A 329 -6.28 9.44 -5.40
N MET A 330 -7.24 8.87 -4.67
CA MET A 330 -7.10 8.67 -3.23
C MET A 330 -6.38 7.34 -2.96
N GLU A 331 -5.07 7.40 -2.71
CA GLU A 331 -4.30 6.22 -2.31
C GLU A 331 -4.15 6.11 -0.79
N VAL A 332 -4.32 4.90 -0.25
CA VAL A 332 -4.00 4.54 1.14
C VAL A 332 -2.89 3.47 1.15
N THR A 333 -1.90 3.65 2.01
CA THR A 333 -0.85 2.64 2.26
C THR A 333 -1.37 1.64 3.29
N LEU A 334 -1.40 0.37 2.90
CA LEU A 334 -1.95 -0.74 3.68
C LEU A 334 -0.79 -1.62 4.18
N GLU A 335 -0.36 -1.42 5.43
CA GLU A 335 0.59 -2.30 6.10
C GLU A 335 -0.17 -3.51 6.64
N ILE A 336 -0.03 -4.66 5.98
CA ILE A 336 -0.92 -5.82 6.18
C ILE A 336 -0.26 -6.98 6.92
N SER A 337 1.04 -6.90 7.20
CA SER A 337 1.77 -7.93 7.90
C SER A 337 2.88 -7.36 8.77
N CYS A 338 2.94 -7.79 10.04
CA CYS A 338 4.02 -7.40 10.95
C CYS A 338 5.37 -7.96 10.47
N CYS A 339 5.40 -9.25 10.11
CA CYS A 339 6.55 -9.84 9.45
C CYS A 339 6.55 -9.42 7.98
N LYS A 340 7.67 -8.86 7.50
CA LYS A 340 7.80 -8.44 6.10
C LYS A 340 7.70 -9.61 5.12
N TYR A 341 8.48 -10.66 5.37
CA TYR A 341 8.51 -11.87 4.57
C TYR A 341 8.26 -13.10 5.47
N PRO A 342 6.99 -13.37 5.86
CA PRO A 342 6.66 -14.50 6.71
C PRO A 342 6.88 -15.85 6.00
N PRO A 343 7.00 -16.96 6.75
CA PRO A 343 6.95 -18.29 6.16
C PRO A 343 5.68 -18.51 5.31
N ALA A 344 5.80 -19.23 4.20
CA ALA A 344 4.73 -19.41 3.21
C ALA A 344 3.46 -20.05 3.81
N TYR A 345 3.59 -20.90 4.82
CA TYR A 345 2.44 -21.54 5.49
C TYR A 345 1.48 -20.53 6.14
N GLU A 346 1.91 -19.29 6.41
CA GLU A 346 1.06 -18.24 6.96
C GLU A 346 0.22 -17.51 5.90
N LEU A 347 0.55 -17.63 4.61
CA LEU A 347 -0.09 -16.85 3.53
C LEU A 347 -1.61 -17.02 3.49
N ARG A 348 -2.10 -18.24 3.73
CA ARG A 348 -3.55 -18.52 3.83
C ARG A 348 -4.21 -17.67 4.91
N LYS A 349 -3.56 -17.57 6.08
CA LYS A 349 -4.10 -16.76 7.18
C LYS A 349 -4.08 -15.28 6.86
N TYR A 350 -3.05 -14.78 6.18
CA TYR A 350 -3.02 -13.40 5.71
C TYR A 350 -4.14 -13.12 4.70
N TRP A 351 -4.44 -14.06 3.79
CA TRP A 351 -5.58 -13.94 2.89
C TRP A 351 -6.91 -13.87 3.64
N GLU A 352 -7.16 -14.81 4.55
CA GLU A 352 -8.38 -14.84 5.36
C GLU A 352 -8.57 -13.54 6.17
N ASP A 353 -7.48 -12.97 6.70
CA ASP A 353 -7.53 -11.73 7.46
C ASP A 353 -7.83 -10.48 6.62
N ASN A 354 -7.49 -10.49 5.33
CA ASN A 354 -7.53 -9.32 4.45
C ASN A 354 -8.63 -9.39 3.38
N GLN A 355 -9.13 -10.57 3.01
CA GLN A 355 -10.05 -10.75 1.87
C GLN A 355 -11.24 -9.78 1.92
N LEU A 356 -11.95 -9.73 3.05
CA LEU A 356 -13.10 -8.83 3.21
C LEU A 356 -12.68 -7.35 3.15
N SER A 357 -11.51 -7.00 3.69
CA SER A 357 -10.98 -5.63 3.69
C SER A 357 -10.67 -5.16 2.27
N LEU A 358 -10.01 -6.00 1.47
CA LEU A 358 -9.66 -5.71 0.09
C LEU A 358 -10.90 -5.43 -0.75
N ILE A 359 -11.95 -6.24 -0.57
CA ILE A 359 -13.21 -6.13 -1.28
C ILE A 359 -14.02 -4.90 -0.84
N LYS A 360 -14.14 -4.66 0.47
CA LYS A 360 -14.88 -3.51 1.01
C LYS A 360 -14.21 -2.18 0.66
N PHE A 361 -12.88 -2.14 0.64
CA PHE A 361 -12.14 -0.94 0.27
C PHE A 361 -12.40 -0.55 -1.19
N LEU A 362 -12.37 -1.49 -2.14
CA LEU A 362 -12.66 -1.19 -3.55
C LEU A 362 -14.03 -0.52 -3.74
N ALA A 363 -15.05 -0.99 -3.01
CA ALA A 363 -16.40 -0.47 -3.13
C ALA A 363 -16.55 1.02 -2.76
N GLU A 364 -15.61 1.58 -1.98
CA GLU A 364 -15.63 3.02 -1.61
C GLU A 364 -15.44 3.94 -2.82
N ALA A 365 -14.96 3.43 -3.97
CA ALA A 365 -14.92 4.21 -5.21
C ALA A 365 -16.32 4.59 -5.75
N HIS A 366 -17.38 3.91 -5.29
CA HIS A 366 -18.78 4.23 -5.62
C HIS A 366 -19.44 5.22 -4.64
N ARG A 367 -18.69 5.80 -3.70
CA ARG A 367 -19.18 6.84 -2.79
C ARG A 367 -18.95 8.24 -3.36
N GLY A 368 -19.74 9.21 -2.92
CA GLY A 368 -19.47 10.62 -3.14
C GLY A 368 -20.28 11.17 -4.31
N VAL A 369 -19.59 11.78 -5.27
CA VAL A 369 -20.21 12.37 -6.46
C VAL A 369 -19.54 11.87 -7.73
N GLN A 370 -20.32 11.65 -8.77
CA GLN A 370 -19.83 11.33 -10.11
C GLN A 370 -20.74 11.96 -11.17
N GLY A 371 -20.23 12.16 -12.37
CA GLY A 371 -21.03 12.66 -13.47
C GLY A 371 -20.20 13.14 -14.65
N PHE A 372 -20.82 13.95 -15.49
CA PHE A 372 -20.23 14.43 -16.75
C PHE A 372 -20.13 15.96 -16.78
N VAL A 373 -19.05 16.49 -17.34
CA VAL A 373 -18.94 17.88 -17.74
C VAL A 373 -19.05 17.96 -19.26
N LEU A 374 -20.10 18.63 -19.75
CA LEU A 374 -20.46 18.75 -21.15
C LEU A 374 -20.51 20.23 -21.57
N ASP A 375 -20.42 20.52 -22.85
CA ASP A 375 -20.72 21.85 -23.39
C ASP A 375 -22.21 22.02 -23.71
N SER A 376 -22.60 23.21 -24.19
CA SER A 376 -23.98 23.53 -24.57
C SER A 376 -24.54 22.69 -25.74
N SER A 377 -23.67 22.02 -26.51
CA SER A 377 -24.05 21.11 -27.59
C SER A 377 -24.21 19.65 -27.13
N GLY A 378 -23.85 19.35 -25.87
CA GLY A 378 -23.81 18.00 -25.33
C GLY A 378 -22.48 17.28 -25.58
N THR A 379 -21.47 17.97 -26.10
CA THR A 379 -20.13 17.39 -26.33
C THR A 379 -19.37 17.31 -25.01
N PRO A 380 -18.70 16.19 -24.69
CA PRO A 380 -17.89 16.09 -23.48
C PRO A 380 -16.69 17.03 -23.45
N ILE A 381 -16.42 17.59 -22.27
CA ILE A 381 -15.26 18.48 -22.05
C ILE A 381 -14.15 17.69 -21.37
N GLU A 382 -13.09 17.39 -22.11
CA GLU A 382 -11.89 16.72 -21.60
C GLU A 382 -11.01 17.69 -20.78
N ARG A 383 -10.38 17.18 -19.71
CA ARG A 383 -9.48 17.92 -18.80
C ARG A 383 -10.06 19.20 -18.20
N ALA A 384 -11.38 19.28 -18.03
CA ALA A 384 -11.97 20.31 -17.18
C ALA A 384 -11.39 20.15 -15.77
N SER A 385 -10.90 21.24 -15.19
CA SER A 385 -10.36 21.27 -13.83
C SER A 385 -11.53 21.40 -12.85
N LEU A 386 -11.63 20.47 -11.91
CA LEU A 386 -12.63 20.47 -10.86
C LEU A 386 -11.98 20.60 -9.50
N LYS A 387 -12.64 21.31 -8.58
CA LYS A 387 -12.21 21.43 -7.19
C LYS A 387 -13.44 21.55 -6.29
N VAL A 388 -13.47 20.82 -5.18
CA VAL A 388 -14.50 21.03 -4.16
C VAL A 388 -14.12 22.28 -3.37
N LYS A 389 -15.00 23.28 -3.29
CA LYS A 389 -14.74 24.53 -2.58
C LYS A 389 -14.38 24.25 -1.12
N GLY A 390 -13.26 24.80 -0.66
CA GLY A 390 -12.69 24.51 0.66
C GLY A 390 -11.77 23.29 0.72
N ARG A 391 -11.62 22.52 -0.37
CA ARG A 391 -10.63 21.44 -0.50
C ARG A 391 -9.60 21.79 -1.57
N ASP A 392 -8.40 22.18 -1.14
CA ASP A 392 -7.34 22.66 -2.03
C ASP A 392 -6.55 21.55 -2.74
N VAL A 393 -7.26 20.55 -3.27
CA VAL A 393 -6.73 19.54 -4.19
C VAL A 393 -7.75 19.34 -5.31
N GLY A 394 -7.31 19.61 -6.53
CA GLY A 394 -8.14 19.47 -7.73
C GLY A 394 -8.10 18.07 -8.34
N PHE A 395 -9.02 17.83 -9.26
CA PHE A 395 -9.09 16.65 -10.12
C PHE A 395 -9.57 17.07 -11.51
N GLN A 396 -9.59 16.15 -12.47
CA GLN A 396 -9.91 16.46 -13.86
C GLN A 396 -11.01 15.57 -14.41
N THR A 397 -11.63 15.98 -15.52
CA THR A 397 -12.48 15.10 -16.31
C THR A 397 -11.66 14.21 -17.26
N THR A 398 -12.20 13.03 -17.55
CA THR A 398 -11.68 12.13 -18.59
C THR A 398 -11.91 12.70 -20.00
N LYS A 399 -11.39 12.03 -21.03
CA LYS A 399 -11.72 12.29 -22.44
C LYS A 399 -13.20 12.18 -22.79
N TYR A 400 -13.99 11.55 -21.92
CA TYR A 400 -15.44 11.45 -22.06
C TYR A 400 -16.18 12.44 -21.15
N GLY A 401 -15.47 13.42 -20.56
CA GLY A 401 -16.04 14.41 -19.67
C GLY A 401 -16.41 13.86 -18.29
N GLU A 402 -16.05 12.62 -17.96
CA GLU A 402 -16.44 11.99 -16.70
C GLU A 402 -15.59 12.47 -15.54
N PHE A 403 -16.19 12.56 -14.36
CA PHE A 403 -15.46 12.75 -13.12
C PHE A 403 -16.05 11.91 -11.99
N TRP A 404 -15.20 11.62 -11.01
CA TRP A 404 -15.57 10.99 -9.74
C TRP A 404 -14.84 11.70 -8.61
N ARG A 405 -15.51 11.83 -7.47
CA ARG A 405 -14.89 12.30 -6.24
C ARG A 405 -15.52 11.63 -5.03
N ILE A 406 -14.72 10.87 -4.31
CA ILE A 406 -15.12 10.26 -3.04
C ILE A 406 -15.28 11.36 -2.00
N LEU A 407 -16.44 11.43 -1.37
CA LEU A 407 -16.81 12.40 -0.35
C LEU A 407 -17.70 11.72 0.69
N LEU A 408 -17.62 12.19 1.94
CA LEU A 408 -18.57 11.75 2.97
C LEU A 408 -19.91 12.49 2.84
N PRO A 409 -21.00 11.97 3.42
CA PRO A 409 -22.30 12.65 3.38
C PRO A 409 -22.21 14.10 3.86
N GLY A 410 -22.81 15.02 3.11
CA GLY A 410 -22.68 16.46 3.37
C GLY A 410 -23.11 17.35 2.21
N TYR A 411 -23.04 18.66 2.44
CA TYR A 411 -23.35 19.71 1.46
C TYR A 411 -22.05 20.29 0.92
N TYR A 412 -21.92 20.34 -0.40
CA TYR A 412 -20.69 20.73 -1.08
C TYR A 412 -20.96 21.71 -2.21
N LYS A 413 -19.90 22.39 -2.64
CA LYS A 413 -19.88 23.23 -3.83
C LYS A 413 -18.72 22.81 -4.73
N LEU A 414 -19.00 22.51 -5.98
CA LEU A 414 -18.02 22.13 -6.99
C LEU A 414 -17.67 23.35 -7.84
N GLU A 415 -16.40 23.70 -7.90
CA GLU A 415 -15.82 24.73 -8.77
C GLU A 415 -15.26 24.06 -10.02
N ILE A 416 -15.69 24.49 -11.20
CA ILE A 416 -15.37 23.87 -12.48
C ILE A 416 -14.82 24.93 -13.43
N PHE A 417 -13.67 24.64 -14.01
CA PHE A 417 -12.99 25.48 -14.99
C PHE A 417 -12.59 24.65 -16.21
N ALA A 418 -12.83 25.18 -17.41
CA ALA A 418 -12.32 24.62 -18.65
C ALA A 418 -11.90 25.76 -19.58
N GLU A 419 -10.82 25.58 -20.34
CA GLU A 419 -10.35 26.59 -21.29
C GLU A 419 -11.42 26.85 -22.36
N GLY A 420 -11.71 28.13 -22.62
CA GLY A 420 -12.77 28.54 -23.56
C GLY A 420 -14.18 28.62 -22.96
N PHE A 421 -14.37 28.22 -21.71
CA PHE A 421 -15.67 28.23 -21.01
C PHE A 421 -15.71 29.21 -19.85
N ALA A 422 -16.89 29.73 -19.54
CA ALA A 422 -17.12 30.49 -18.32
C ALA A 422 -17.01 29.57 -17.09
N PRO A 423 -16.25 29.94 -16.03
CA PRO A 423 -16.19 29.16 -14.80
C PRO A 423 -17.58 28.96 -14.20
N ARG A 424 -17.82 27.79 -13.59
CA ARG A 424 -19.10 27.46 -12.96
C ARG A 424 -18.89 26.94 -11.56
N GLU A 425 -19.71 27.43 -10.63
CA GLU A 425 -19.88 26.83 -9.31
C GLU A 425 -21.26 26.15 -9.23
N ILE A 426 -21.33 24.96 -8.65
CA ILE A 426 -22.58 24.23 -8.47
C ILE A 426 -22.65 23.57 -7.09
N GLU A 427 -23.77 23.72 -6.42
CA GLU A 427 -24.03 23.09 -5.13
C GLU A 427 -24.61 21.69 -5.33
N PHE A 428 -24.20 20.74 -4.47
CA PHE A 428 -24.69 19.37 -4.50
C PHE A 428 -24.64 18.76 -3.10
N VAL A 429 -25.42 17.68 -2.91
CA VAL A 429 -25.49 16.94 -1.64
C VAL A 429 -24.96 15.54 -1.88
N VAL A 430 -24.14 15.05 -0.97
CA VAL A 430 -23.71 13.64 -0.92
C VAL A 430 -24.52 12.94 0.15
N VAL A 431 -25.09 11.79 -0.21
CA VAL A 431 -25.82 10.90 0.70
C VAL A 431 -25.04 9.61 0.92
N GLU A 432 -25.45 8.80 1.90
CA GLU A 432 -24.72 7.60 2.27
C GLU A 432 -25.02 6.40 1.36
N GLN A 433 -26.24 6.31 0.83
CA GLN A 433 -26.79 5.11 0.20
C GLN A 433 -26.29 4.86 -1.22
N HIS A 434 -26.01 5.93 -1.98
CA HIS A 434 -25.59 5.84 -3.38
C HIS A 434 -24.76 7.07 -3.76
N PRO A 435 -23.94 7.00 -4.83
CA PRO A 435 -23.24 8.17 -5.33
C PRO A 435 -24.25 9.21 -5.85
N THR A 436 -23.92 10.48 -5.64
CA THR A 436 -24.66 11.59 -6.24
C THR A 436 -24.28 11.72 -7.70
N LEU A 437 -25.28 11.63 -8.60
CA LEU A 437 -25.09 11.89 -10.01
C LEU A 437 -25.20 13.39 -10.29
N LEU A 438 -24.13 13.99 -10.84
CA LEU A 438 -24.04 15.43 -11.09
C LEU A 438 -23.51 15.71 -12.50
N ASN A 439 -24.42 15.93 -13.45
CA ASN A 439 -24.07 16.37 -14.79
C ASN A 439 -24.06 17.89 -14.88
N VAL A 440 -23.01 18.44 -15.49
CA VAL A 440 -22.78 19.88 -15.56
C VAL A 440 -22.52 20.33 -16.99
N THR A 441 -23.30 21.30 -17.46
CA THR A 441 -23.09 21.95 -18.75
C THR A 441 -22.31 23.25 -18.57
N LEU A 442 -21.17 23.42 -19.21
CA LEU A 442 -20.45 24.69 -19.26
C LEU A 442 -20.88 25.52 -20.47
N GLN A 443 -20.91 26.84 -20.29
CA GLN A 443 -21.24 27.80 -21.34
C GLN A 443 -19.95 28.40 -21.91
N PRO A 444 -19.86 28.63 -23.23
CA PRO A 444 -18.72 29.32 -23.83
C PRO A 444 -18.48 30.68 -23.17
N ALA A 445 -17.22 31.04 -22.94
CA ALA A 445 -16.88 32.34 -22.36
C ALA A 445 -17.25 33.50 -23.32
N LYS A 446 -17.81 34.59 -22.80
CA LYS A 446 -18.04 35.81 -23.58
C LYS A 446 -16.76 36.63 -23.69
N ARG A 447 -16.63 37.47 -24.72
CA ARG A 447 -15.46 38.36 -24.94
C ARG A 447 -15.16 39.29 -23.74
N THR A 448 -16.13 39.55 -22.87
CA THR A 448 -15.96 40.36 -21.65
C THR A 448 -15.40 39.59 -20.45
N ASP A 449 -15.40 38.25 -20.51
CA ASP A 449 -15.00 37.38 -19.38
C ASP A 449 -13.48 37.16 -19.32
N SER A 450 -12.72 37.73 -20.27
CA SER A 450 -11.27 37.59 -20.39
C SER A 450 -10.52 38.03 -19.12
N ALA A 451 -11.01 39.03 -18.39
CA ALA A 451 -10.41 39.46 -17.12
C ALA A 451 -10.61 38.46 -15.96
N ILE A 452 -11.72 37.70 -15.97
CA ILE A 452 -12.04 36.66 -14.98
C ILE A 452 -11.28 35.37 -15.29
N ILE A 453 -11.15 35.03 -16.58
CA ILE A 453 -10.39 33.84 -17.04
C ILE A 453 -8.94 33.87 -16.54
N HIS A 454 -8.30 35.05 -16.45
CA HIS A 454 -6.94 35.16 -15.93
C HIS A 454 -6.79 34.85 -14.42
N HIS A 455 -7.85 34.99 -13.61
CA HIS A 455 -7.83 34.65 -12.18
C HIS A 455 -8.12 33.16 -11.92
N TYR A 456 -8.87 32.51 -12.82
CA TYR A 456 -9.26 31.10 -12.68
C TYR A 456 -8.36 30.13 -13.46
N ARG A 457 -7.45 30.62 -14.31
CA ARG A 457 -6.52 29.76 -15.06
C ARG A 457 -5.59 28.99 -14.10
N PRO A 458 -5.66 27.66 -14.03
CA PRO A 458 -4.60 26.88 -13.41
C PRO A 458 -3.32 27.10 -14.23
N LEU A 459 -2.21 27.44 -13.57
CA LEU A 459 -0.92 27.62 -14.24
C LEU A 459 -0.58 26.36 -15.07
N PRO A 460 -0.31 26.47 -16.38
CA PRO A 460 0.01 25.32 -17.21
C PRO A 460 1.38 24.75 -16.81
N GLY A 461 1.42 23.46 -16.47
CA GLY A 461 2.67 22.68 -16.46
C GLY A 461 3.62 22.90 -15.25
N SER A 462 3.14 23.38 -14.12
CA SER A 462 3.90 23.32 -12.86
C SER A 462 2.99 22.79 -11.76
N PRO A 463 3.45 21.86 -10.88
CA PRO A 463 2.74 21.62 -9.63
C PRO A 463 2.52 22.99 -8.99
N GLN A 464 1.30 23.28 -8.54
CA GLN A 464 1.04 24.51 -7.81
C GLN A 464 2.00 24.53 -6.60
N HIS A 465 3.12 25.23 -6.74
CA HIS A 465 4.01 25.55 -5.65
C HIS A 465 3.30 26.59 -4.78
N TYR A 466 2.30 26.13 -4.03
CA TYR A 466 1.86 26.87 -2.87
C TYR A 466 2.99 26.80 -1.84
N ARG A 467 3.84 27.83 -1.85
CA ARG A 467 4.70 28.14 -0.69
C ARG A 467 3.75 28.62 0.41
N PRO A 468 3.62 27.93 1.55
CA PRO A 468 2.97 28.55 2.70
C PRO A 468 3.72 29.85 3.04
N PRO A 469 3.00 30.93 3.40
CA PRO A 469 3.65 32.20 3.73
C PRO A 469 4.65 32.01 4.88
N HIS A 470 5.82 32.64 4.74
CA HIS A 470 6.76 32.75 5.86
C HIS A 470 6.04 33.46 7.01
N PRO A 471 6.14 32.97 8.26
CA PRO A 471 5.70 33.77 9.40
C PRO A 471 6.49 35.08 9.41
N PRO A 472 5.85 36.22 9.73
CA PRO A 472 6.55 37.49 9.81
C PRO A 472 7.71 37.37 10.81
N PRO A 473 8.85 38.05 10.56
CA PRO A 473 9.91 38.10 11.55
C PRO A 473 9.34 38.66 12.87
N PRO A 474 9.69 38.08 14.03
CA PRO A 474 9.14 38.54 15.30
C PRO A 474 9.46 40.02 15.47
N SER A 475 8.42 40.81 15.68
CA SER A 475 8.55 42.19 16.12
C SER A 475 9.27 42.17 17.46
N TYR A 476 10.43 42.82 17.51
CA TYR A 476 11.12 43.14 18.74
C TYR A 476 10.23 44.09 19.54
N ASN A 477 9.47 43.53 20.49
CA ASN A 477 8.94 44.28 21.61
C ASN A 477 9.81 43.98 22.82
N SER A 478 10.62 44.97 23.18
CA SER A 478 11.29 45.07 24.46
C SER A 478 10.27 45.09 25.59
N ASN A 479 10.51 44.22 26.58
CA ASN A 479 9.98 44.18 27.94
C ASN A 479 9.13 42.96 28.32
N SER A 480 9.51 42.46 29.49
CA SER A 480 8.88 41.48 30.40
C SER A 480 8.99 39.98 30.09
N GLY A 481 10.11 39.39 30.54
CA GLY A 481 10.06 38.36 31.59
C GLY A 481 9.78 36.91 31.18
N LEU A 482 10.78 36.22 30.63
CA LEU A 482 10.75 34.75 30.47
C LEU A 482 12.06 34.10 30.96
N PHE A 483 12.46 34.38 32.20
CA PHE A 483 13.61 33.72 32.86
C PHE A 483 13.33 33.33 34.33
N SER A 484 12.06 33.11 34.71
CA SER A 484 11.69 32.75 36.09
C SER A 484 10.84 31.49 36.24
N SER A 485 10.80 30.57 35.26
CA SER A 485 10.00 29.34 35.38
C SER A 485 10.70 28.04 35.00
N ILE A 486 12.02 28.04 34.78
CA ILE A 486 12.79 26.80 34.48
C ILE A 486 13.61 26.30 35.69
N THR A 487 13.61 27.01 36.82
CA THR A 487 14.39 26.59 38.01
C THR A 487 13.60 25.86 39.10
N ASN A 488 12.29 25.62 38.94
CA ASN A 488 11.49 24.96 39.98
C ASN A 488 10.92 23.57 39.65
N SER A 489 11.23 22.99 38.48
CA SER A 489 10.79 21.62 38.16
C SER A 489 11.93 20.59 38.13
N LEU A 490 13.18 21.01 38.29
CA LEU A 490 14.36 20.12 38.30
C LEU A 490 14.87 19.76 39.72
N ASN A 491 14.27 20.31 40.78
CA ASN A 491 14.62 19.98 42.18
C ASN A 491 13.69 18.93 42.84
N SER A 492 12.79 18.28 42.08
CA SER A 492 11.84 17.28 42.60
C SER A 492 12.13 15.84 42.16
N ILE A 493 13.21 15.57 41.42
CA ILE A 493 13.52 14.23 40.87
C ILE A 493 14.87 13.67 41.39
N TYR A 494 15.58 14.38 42.27
CA TYR A 494 16.89 13.95 42.79
C TYR A 494 16.92 13.55 44.29
N SER A 495 15.79 13.21 44.91
CA SER A 495 15.76 12.81 46.33
C SER A 495 14.95 11.54 46.64
N ASN A 496 14.94 10.54 45.74
CA ASN A 496 14.31 9.23 46.03
C ASN A 496 15.07 8.00 45.49
N ILE A 497 16.39 8.10 45.23
CA ILE A 497 17.22 6.95 44.78
C ILE A 497 18.52 6.76 45.60
N PHE A 498 18.68 7.39 46.76
CA PHE A 498 19.62 6.91 47.78
C PHE A 498 19.09 7.23 49.18
N GLY A 499 18.55 6.21 49.83
CA GLY A 499 17.93 6.21 51.16
C GLY A 499 17.19 4.89 51.37
#